data_AF-A0A8E5HNE9-F1
#
_entry.id   AF-A0A8E5HNE9-F1
#
_cell.length_a   1.000
_cell.length_b   1.000
_cell.length_c   1.000
_cell.angle_alpha   90.00
_cell.angle_beta   90.00
_cell.angle_gamma   90.00
#
_symmetry.space_group_name_H-M   'P 1'
#
loop_
_entity.id
_entity.type
_entity.pdbx_description
1 polymer ?
#
loop_
_entity_poly.entity_id
_entity_poly.type
_entity_poly.pdbx_seq_one_letter_code
_entity_poly.pdbx_strand_id
1 'polypeptide(L)'
;MALRLVPPQPSDQQQDSASDPGDSPEPCFDDTSSVCSQSSASHPPCSAAGPVGGHDFFLQHHQHHHNHRNHRNHHHHHQHDSICITPQDMAILKVIGSSESCLVNCQSQDHHGTKRLPAGTKPVKLVGEGSANAVFEIKVPQRDRAGWDFKGLLLRVAKVPSLGAPPTYNYLLQQKFLQTAIKPILGDHVVHQELVVLHKSGIVRELNSLLRDINPSRKDKFKGTFVGETEWGFLVEDMRPQDSDTCVLVEFKPKWLSQSPSAPKDAVRCRQCAMELRNLVKDLSKNKASPETKPCPLALMSPDCPWQVSCPFRIAPHLADKGNHEFYLEALRRVINHPAIHELKAQQDAHDTLGPLHAMPSDPFFALAMTLRDCTCFAQIDKNSQSVRIRLSDFDWKDPQVKFERWRSVEEELVKSGFYTAERIFCDSSFYRPPTLCLLEHGPAASTKQPEVIEIVDRRCAPSHGGCSNELQLQAPKGTKTYTYSTHVSPLKQLLEPYKLQAPSQIKYEA
;
A
#
# COMPACT_ATOMS: atom_id res chain seq x y z
N MET A 1 -5.25 3.22 6.93
CA MET A 1 -4.08 3.68 7.69
C MET A 1 -3.68 4.98 7.06
N ALA A 2 -4.05 6.10 7.67
CA ALA A 2 -3.67 7.43 7.21
C ALA A 2 -2.23 7.73 7.66
N LEU A 3 -1.46 8.39 6.80
CA LEU A 3 -0.18 8.98 7.17
C LEU A 3 -0.44 10.11 8.17
N ARG A 4 0.06 9.98 9.40
CA ARG A 4 0.08 11.11 10.34
C ARG A 4 1.31 11.95 10.02
N LEU A 5 1.09 13.23 9.74
CA LEU A 5 2.14 14.23 9.64
C LEU A 5 2.98 14.22 10.93
N VAL A 6 4.30 14.17 10.76
CA VAL A 6 5.25 14.29 11.87
C VAL A 6 5.15 15.71 12.44
N PRO A 7 4.92 15.91 13.75
CA PRO A 7 4.88 17.25 14.34
C PRO A 7 6.28 17.91 14.28
N PRO A 8 6.37 19.24 14.19
CA PRO A 8 7.64 19.96 14.20
C PRO A 8 8.38 19.74 15.53
N GLN A 9 9.68 19.45 15.44
CA GLN A 9 10.56 19.31 16.60
C GLN A 9 10.84 20.68 17.23
N PRO A 10 10.83 20.81 18.56
CA PRO A 10 11.33 21.99 19.27
C PRO A 10 12.86 22.04 19.23
N SER A 11 13.39 23.26 19.18
CA SER A 11 14.81 23.60 19.21
C SER A 11 15.50 23.17 20.50
N ASP A 12 16.73 22.66 20.36
CA ASP A 12 17.63 22.15 21.39
C ASP A 12 17.77 23.06 22.62
N GLN A 13 17.72 22.46 23.82
CA GLN A 13 18.69 22.68 24.90
C GLN A 13 18.58 21.62 26.02
N GLN A 14 19.75 21.06 26.35
CA GLN A 14 20.20 20.42 27.60
C GLN A 14 19.88 18.93 27.90
N GLN A 15 20.96 18.15 27.71
CA GLN A 15 21.47 16.95 28.40
C GLN A 15 20.83 16.56 29.74
N ASP A 16 20.58 15.26 29.94
CA ASP A 16 21.42 14.47 30.86
C ASP A 16 21.29 12.94 30.70
N SER A 17 22.34 12.28 31.16
CA SER A 17 22.83 10.93 30.89
C SER A 17 22.19 9.82 31.75
N ALA A 18 21.97 8.62 31.17
CA ALA A 18 22.14 7.34 31.87
C ALA A 18 22.17 6.16 30.88
N SER A 19 23.15 5.29 31.08
CA SER A 19 23.53 4.11 30.30
C SER A 19 22.95 2.83 30.90
N ASP A 20 22.51 1.88 30.05
CA ASP A 20 22.67 0.43 30.27
C ASP A 20 22.38 -0.38 28.97
N PRO A 21 22.88 -1.63 28.84
CA PRO A 21 23.25 -2.23 27.56
C PRO A 21 22.28 -3.29 27.04
N GLY A 22 22.38 -3.51 25.72
CA GLY A 22 22.29 -4.85 25.12
C GLY A 22 20.90 -5.46 25.00
N ASP A 23 20.26 -5.26 23.84
CA ASP A 23 19.45 -6.30 23.23
C ASP A 23 19.46 -6.14 21.70
N SER A 24 20.03 -7.15 21.05
CA SER A 24 20.12 -7.26 19.59
C SER A 24 18.75 -7.62 19.00
N PRO A 25 18.19 -6.86 18.05
CA PRO A 25 16.97 -7.29 17.36
C PRO A 25 17.32 -8.19 16.17
N GLU A 26 16.96 -9.46 16.29
CA GLU A 26 16.90 -10.41 15.16
C GLU A 26 15.83 -10.00 14.12
N PRO A 27 16.07 -10.28 12.83
CA PRO A 27 15.18 -9.88 11.74
C PRO A 27 13.97 -10.82 11.60
N CYS A 28 12.76 -10.27 11.73
CA CYS A 28 11.52 -10.95 11.37
C CYS A 28 11.34 -11.02 9.85
N PHE A 29 11.82 -12.10 9.24
CA PHE A 29 11.37 -12.62 7.95
C PHE A 29 11.20 -14.13 8.10
N ASP A 30 10.00 -14.60 8.42
CA ASP A 30 9.68 -16.02 8.34
C ASP A 30 8.86 -16.29 7.07
N ASP A 31 9.60 -16.61 6.02
CA ASP A 31 9.17 -17.52 4.95
C ASP A 31 9.24 -18.94 5.51
N THR A 32 8.09 -19.61 5.63
CA THR A 32 8.05 -21.06 5.88
C THR A 32 7.00 -21.72 4.99
N SER A 33 7.46 -22.31 3.87
CA SER A 33 7.03 -23.65 3.45
C SER A 33 7.88 -24.14 2.28
N SER A 34 8.91 -24.92 2.59
CA SER A 34 9.55 -25.87 1.68
C SER A 34 9.14 -27.27 2.12
N VAL A 35 8.52 -28.08 1.25
CA VAL A 35 8.69 -29.55 1.22
C VAL A 35 8.45 -30.09 -0.20
N CYS A 36 9.52 -30.67 -0.73
CA CYS A 36 9.71 -31.81 -1.63
C CYS A 36 8.64 -32.21 -2.67
N SER A 37 9.09 -32.32 -3.91
CA SER A 37 8.91 -33.53 -4.72
C SER A 37 10.17 -33.78 -5.55
N GLN A 38 10.83 -34.91 -5.30
CA GLN A 38 11.95 -35.42 -6.07
C GLN A 38 11.44 -36.17 -7.29
N SER A 39 12.10 -36.00 -8.44
CA SER A 39 12.27 -37.09 -9.40
C SER A 39 13.56 -36.91 -10.20
N SER A 40 14.38 -37.95 -10.10
CA SER A 40 15.69 -38.29 -10.65
C SER A 40 15.79 -38.40 -12.18
N ALA A 41 16.96 -38.06 -12.74
CA ALA A 41 17.69 -38.78 -13.81
C ALA A 41 19.04 -38.09 -14.06
N SER A 42 20.17 -38.54 -13.50
CA SER A 42 21.15 -39.49 -14.07
C SER A 42 21.83 -39.06 -15.39
N HIS A 43 22.99 -38.40 -15.27
CA HIS A 43 24.17 -38.53 -16.16
C HIS A 43 24.84 -39.91 -15.92
N PRO A 44 25.80 -40.48 -16.72
CA PRO A 44 27.02 -39.83 -17.27
C PRO A 44 27.60 -40.53 -18.57
N PRO A 45 28.93 -40.59 -18.89
CA PRO A 45 29.85 -39.51 -19.32
C PRO A 45 30.89 -39.88 -20.45
N CYS A 46 31.81 -38.92 -20.72
CA CYS A 46 33.25 -39.05 -21.08
C CYS A 46 33.72 -39.55 -22.48
N SER A 47 34.56 -38.74 -23.18
CA SER A 47 36.04 -38.93 -23.29
C SER A 47 36.71 -38.24 -24.51
N ALA A 48 37.76 -37.46 -24.22
CA ALA A 48 39.12 -37.37 -24.81
C ALA A 48 39.45 -37.11 -26.32
N ALA A 49 40.52 -36.30 -26.48
CA ALA A 49 41.62 -36.30 -27.48
C ALA A 49 41.67 -35.18 -28.56
N GLY A 50 42.78 -34.40 -28.59
CA GLY A 50 43.15 -33.36 -29.59
C GLY A 50 43.97 -33.94 -30.76
N PRO A 51 45.04 -33.28 -31.29
CA PRO A 51 45.30 -31.85 -31.59
C PRO A 51 45.91 -31.63 -33.02
N VAL A 52 46.03 -30.38 -33.54
CA VAL A 52 47.00 -29.96 -34.59
C VAL A 52 47.24 -28.43 -34.46
N GLY A 53 48.43 -27.91 -34.11
CA GLY A 53 49.52 -27.38 -34.99
C GLY A 53 49.20 -25.95 -35.50
N GLY A 54 50.01 -24.88 -35.42
CA GLY A 54 51.41 -24.61 -35.11
C GLY A 54 51.91 -23.50 -36.07
N HIS A 55 52.56 -22.44 -35.54
CA HIS A 55 53.57 -21.53 -36.14
C HIS A 55 53.40 -20.00 -35.94
N ASP A 56 54.46 -19.43 -35.38
CA ASP A 56 54.85 -18.03 -35.14
C ASP A 56 55.16 -17.21 -36.41
N PHE A 57 55.15 -15.86 -36.31
CA PHE A 57 56.35 -14.99 -36.50
C PHE A 57 56.10 -13.46 -36.31
N PHE A 58 56.93 -12.85 -35.45
CA PHE A 58 57.54 -11.50 -35.30
C PHE A 58 57.02 -10.19 -35.97
N LEU A 59 56.74 -9.19 -35.11
CA LEU A 59 57.48 -7.92 -34.81
C LEU A 59 58.06 -6.96 -35.89
N GLN A 60 57.55 -5.70 -35.80
CA GLN A 60 58.23 -4.38 -35.63
C GLN A 60 58.72 -3.47 -36.79
N HIS A 61 58.29 -2.20 -36.63
CA HIS A 61 58.89 -0.88 -36.90
C HIS A 61 59.05 -0.29 -38.32
N HIS A 62 58.48 0.93 -38.51
CA HIS A 62 59.27 2.13 -38.87
C HIS A 62 58.51 3.45 -38.58
N GLN A 63 59.26 4.45 -38.07
CA GLN A 63 58.88 5.86 -37.90
C GLN A 63 59.22 6.68 -39.16
N HIS A 64 58.52 7.81 -39.38
CA HIS A 64 59.15 9.07 -39.83
C HIS A 64 58.32 10.32 -39.51
N HIS A 65 59.04 11.38 -39.13
CA HIS A 65 58.62 12.74 -38.76
C HIS A 65 58.18 13.62 -39.96
N HIS A 66 57.28 14.60 -39.71
CA HIS A 66 57.50 16.00 -40.13
C HIS A 66 56.62 17.00 -39.34
N ASN A 67 57.24 18.14 -39.01
CA ASN A 67 56.73 19.32 -38.28
C ASN A 67 55.69 20.14 -39.05
N HIS A 68 54.75 20.80 -38.35
CA HIS A 68 54.41 22.21 -38.59
C HIS A 68 53.70 22.89 -37.39
N ARG A 69 54.00 24.18 -37.22
CA ARG A 69 53.70 25.13 -36.12
C ARG A 69 52.25 25.67 -36.10
N ASN A 70 51.85 26.09 -34.88
CA ASN A 70 50.97 27.21 -34.49
C ASN A 70 49.51 27.28 -34.97
N HIS A 71 48.54 27.24 -34.03
CA HIS A 71 47.81 28.44 -33.60
C HIS A 71 46.88 28.17 -32.39
N ARG A 72 46.82 29.16 -31.50
CA ARG A 72 45.90 29.31 -30.36
C ARG A 72 44.43 29.18 -30.78
N ASN A 73 43.62 28.49 -29.97
CA ASN A 73 42.35 29.03 -29.47
C ASN A 73 41.88 28.23 -28.25
N HIS A 74 41.93 28.87 -27.07
CA HIS A 74 41.21 28.43 -25.89
C HIS A 74 39.73 28.75 -26.07
N HIS A 75 38.92 27.73 -26.36
CA HIS A 75 37.50 27.76 -26.05
C HIS A 75 37.22 26.82 -24.90
N HIS A 76 37.01 27.40 -23.71
CA HIS A 76 36.33 26.73 -22.61
C HIS A 76 34.92 26.34 -23.09
N HIS A 77 34.73 25.05 -23.37
CA HIS A 77 33.42 24.46 -23.57
C HIS A 77 32.77 24.30 -22.19
N HIS A 78 32.01 25.29 -21.76
CA HIS A 78 31.00 25.11 -20.72
C HIS A 78 29.95 24.13 -21.27
N GLN A 79 29.99 22.87 -20.83
CA GLN A 79 28.90 21.92 -21.03
C GLN A 79 27.65 22.45 -20.34
N HIS A 80 26.74 23.03 -21.12
CA HIS A 80 25.35 23.18 -20.72
C HIS A 80 24.75 21.78 -20.56
N ASP A 81 24.67 21.30 -19.33
CA ASP A 81 23.77 20.21 -18.94
C ASP A 81 22.33 20.69 -19.20
N SER A 82 21.89 20.49 -20.43
CA SER A 82 20.53 20.83 -20.84
C SER A 82 19.54 19.96 -20.05
N ILE A 83 18.47 20.59 -19.57
CA ILE A 83 17.34 20.01 -18.81
C ILE A 83 16.56 18.97 -19.65
N CYS A 84 16.99 18.73 -20.90
CA CYS A 84 16.34 17.86 -21.86
C CYS A 84 16.91 16.44 -21.87
N ILE A 85 16.05 15.51 -22.29
CA ILE A 85 16.33 14.07 -22.41
C ILE A 85 17.55 13.83 -23.31
N THR A 86 18.48 12.97 -22.87
CA THR A 86 19.63 12.57 -23.70
C THR A 86 19.20 11.50 -24.72
N PRO A 87 19.92 11.34 -25.85
CA PRO A 87 19.65 10.26 -26.80
C PRO A 87 19.62 8.86 -26.16
N GLN A 88 20.36 8.66 -25.07
CA GLN A 88 20.42 7.40 -24.34
C GLN A 88 19.15 7.14 -23.51
N ASP A 89 18.58 8.16 -22.88
CA ASP A 89 17.29 8.04 -22.18
C ASP A 89 16.15 7.80 -23.19
N MET A 90 16.19 8.45 -24.35
CA MET A 90 15.22 8.20 -25.44
C MET A 90 15.35 6.78 -26.00
N ALA A 91 16.57 6.23 -26.06
CA ALA A 91 16.78 4.85 -26.46
C ALA A 91 16.18 3.88 -25.42
N ILE A 92 16.30 4.16 -24.12
CA ILE A 92 15.66 3.37 -23.06
C ILE A 92 14.13 3.45 -23.14
N LEU A 93 13.57 4.65 -23.35
CA LEU A 93 12.12 4.84 -23.55
C LEU A 93 11.60 4.10 -24.79
N LYS A 94 12.38 4.10 -25.89
CA LYS A 94 12.04 3.37 -27.12
C LYS A 94 12.15 1.85 -26.95
N VAL A 95 13.22 1.34 -26.34
CA VAL A 95 13.43 -0.10 -26.13
C VAL A 95 12.36 -0.70 -25.21
N ILE A 96 11.90 0.05 -24.21
CA ILE A 96 10.85 -0.40 -23.27
C ILE A 96 9.43 -0.16 -23.85
N GLY A 97 9.30 0.76 -24.80
CA GLY A 97 8.07 0.98 -25.59
C GLY A 97 7.86 -0.01 -26.75
N SER A 98 8.88 -0.79 -27.11
CA SER A 98 8.83 -1.79 -28.18
C SER A 98 8.24 -3.12 -27.72
N SER A 99 6.97 -3.10 -27.34
CA SER A 99 6.08 -4.24 -27.62
C SER A 99 5.06 -3.70 -28.61
N GLU A 100 5.26 -4.04 -29.88
CA GLU A 100 4.59 -3.46 -31.04
C GLU A 100 3.06 -3.54 -30.95
N SER A 101 2.44 -2.39 -30.73
CA SER A 101 1.38 -1.80 -31.55
C SER A 101 0.80 -0.61 -30.79
N CYS A 102 0.38 0.43 -31.52
CA CYS A 102 -0.26 1.65 -30.99
C CYS A 102 0.68 2.79 -30.57
N LEU A 103 1.53 3.27 -31.51
CA LEU A 103 2.03 4.66 -31.52
C LEU A 103 1.57 5.42 -32.77
N VAL A 104 0.40 5.05 -33.31
CA VAL A 104 -0.19 5.75 -34.46
C VAL A 104 -1.57 6.24 -34.03
N ASN A 105 -1.74 7.57 -34.05
CA ASN A 105 -2.96 8.35 -33.80
C ASN A 105 -3.18 8.94 -32.39
N CYS A 106 -2.19 9.67 -31.87
CA CYS A 106 -2.45 10.77 -30.93
C CYS A 106 -1.77 12.05 -31.44
N GLN A 107 -2.23 12.58 -32.57
CA GLN A 107 -1.85 13.91 -33.05
C GLN A 107 -2.77 14.96 -32.42
N SER A 108 -2.59 15.28 -31.14
CA SER A 108 -3.05 16.54 -30.50
C SER A 108 -2.90 16.55 -28.97
N GLN A 109 -1.72 16.32 -28.40
CA GLN A 109 -1.43 16.74 -27.01
C GLN A 109 0.05 17.12 -26.86
N ASP A 110 0.31 18.25 -26.23
CA ASP A 110 1.61 18.89 -26.02
C ASP A 110 2.73 17.92 -25.65
N HIS A 111 3.88 18.06 -26.33
CA HIS A 111 5.13 17.38 -26.01
C HIS A 111 5.70 17.88 -24.67
N HIS A 112 5.12 17.49 -23.54
CA HIS A 112 5.77 17.60 -22.25
C HIS A 112 6.90 16.56 -22.16
N GLY A 113 8.12 16.98 -22.49
CA GLY A 113 9.32 16.16 -22.31
C GLY A 113 9.48 15.75 -20.85
N THR A 114 9.84 14.48 -20.62
CA THR A 114 10.10 13.91 -19.29
C THR A 114 11.10 14.77 -18.52
N LYS A 115 10.72 15.23 -17.32
CA LYS A 115 11.56 16.08 -16.47
C LYS A 115 12.78 15.33 -15.98
N ARG A 116 13.91 16.04 -15.84
CA ARG A 116 15.14 15.53 -15.21
C ARG A 116 15.39 16.27 -13.91
N LEU A 117 15.66 15.52 -12.85
CA LEU A 117 15.97 16.11 -11.55
C LEU A 117 17.38 16.75 -11.60
N PRO A 118 17.53 18.05 -11.27
CA PRO A 118 18.83 18.71 -11.35
C PRO A 118 19.85 18.11 -10.36
N ALA A 119 21.11 18.04 -10.79
CA ALA A 119 22.21 17.69 -9.89
C ALA A 119 22.29 18.67 -8.71
N GLY A 120 22.50 18.15 -7.51
CA GLY A 120 22.50 18.94 -6.28
C GLY A 120 21.12 19.14 -5.65
N THR A 121 20.07 18.51 -6.18
CA THR A 121 18.78 18.40 -5.48
C THR A 121 18.97 17.70 -4.13
N LYS A 122 18.32 18.21 -3.09
CA LYS A 122 18.39 17.65 -1.73
C LYS A 122 17.00 17.32 -1.18
N PRO A 123 16.84 16.24 -0.41
CA PRO A 123 15.62 16.01 0.33
C PRO A 123 15.51 17.01 1.49
N VAL A 124 14.30 17.52 1.72
CA VAL A 124 13.98 18.42 2.83
C VAL A 124 13.45 17.60 4.01
N LYS A 125 12.45 16.75 3.76
CA LYS A 125 11.87 15.86 4.77
C LYS A 125 11.15 14.68 4.15
N LEU A 126 11.03 13.60 4.91
CA LEU A 126 10.10 12.52 4.63
C LEU A 126 8.67 13.01 4.91
N VAL A 127 7.83 13.04 3.88
CA VAL A 127 6.42 13.46 3.99
C VAL A 127 5.52 12.30 4.40
N GLY A 128 5.81 11.11 3.87
CA GLY A 128 5.06 9.91 4.21
C GLY A 128 5.68 8.65 3.62
N GLU A 129 5.31 7.50 4.15
CA GLU A 129 5.75 6.21 3.64
C GLU A 129 4.70 5.10 3.84
N GLY A 130 4.55 4.28 2.80
CA GLY A 130 3.79 3.04 2.82
C GLY A 130 4.70 1.83 2.94
N SER A 131 4.18 0.63 2.66
CA SER A 131 5.02 -0.58 2.60
C SER A 131 5.97 -0.56 1.40
N ALA A 132 5.51 -0.08 0.24
CA ALA A 132 6.27 -0.12 -1.01
C ALA A 132 6.98 1.18 -1.35
N ASN A 133 6.52 2.33 -0.85
CA ASN A 133 6.95 3.65 -1.33
C ASN A 133 7.25 4.61 -0.18
N ALA A 134 8.14 5.55 -0.42
CA ALA A 134 8.38 6.73 0.42
C ALA A 134 8.23 8.00 -0.43
N VAL A 135 7.70 9.05 0.18
CA VAL A 135 7.43 10.35 -0.45
C VAL A 135 8.17 11.43 0.30
N PHE A 136 8.93 12.24 -0.43
CA PHE A 136 9.82 13.25 0.10
C PHE A 136 9.50 14.61 -0.46
N GLU A 137 9.61 15.62 0.39
CA GLU A 137 9.73 17.00 -0.05
C GLU A 137 11.17 17.22 -0.50
N ILE A 138 11.35 17.89 -1.64
CA ILE A 138 12.66 18.11 -2.24
C ILE A 138 12.90 19.60 -2.46
N LYS A 139 14.16 19.99 -2.38
CA LYS A 139 14.64 21.32 -2.74
C LYS A 139 15.58 21.19 -3.92
N VAL A 140 15.17 21.77 -5.05
CA VAL A 140 16.01 21.85 -6.26
C VAL A 140 16.89 23.12 -6.20
N PRO A 141 18.11 23.10 -6.76
CA PRO A 141 18.96 24.27 -6.82
C PRO A 141 18.30 25.43 -7.57
N GLN A 142 18.50 26.66 -7.10
CA GLN A 142 18.07 27.87 -7.79
C GLN A 142 18.98 28.09 -9.02
N ARG A 143 18.60 27.50 -10.14
CA ARG A 143 19.03 27.93 -11.49
C ARG A 143 17.80 28.48 -12.20
N ASP A 144 17.97 29.54 -12.99
CA ASP A 144 16.96 30.55 -13.39
C ASP A 144 15.57 30.09 -13.90
N ARG A 145 15.31 28.80 -14.12
CA ARG A 145 13.98 28.27 -14.47
C ARG A 145 13.59 26.95 -13.81
N ALA A 146 14.57 26.10 -13.47
CA ALA A 146 14.29 24.74 -12.98
C ALA A 146 13.46 24.73 -11.69
N GLY A 147 13.62 25.71 -10.80
CA GLY A 147 12.90 25.75 -9.52
C GLY A 147 11.37 25.80 -9.63
N TRP A 148 10.85 26.40 -10.70
CA TRP A 148 9.40 26.57 -10.89
C TRP A 148 8.72 25.28 -11.33
N ASP A 149 9.41 24.46 -12.13
CA ASP A 149 8.87 23.21 -12.68
C ASP A 149 8.62 22.11 -11.63
N PHE A 150 9.22 22.25 -10.44
CA PHE A 150 9.06 21.32 -9.31
C PHE A 150 8.24 21.90 -8.15
N LYS A 151 7.79 23.16 -8.25
CA LYS A 151 7.01 23.80 -7.19
C LYS A 151 5.68 23.06 -7.02
N GLY A 152 5.34 22.73 -5.77
CA GLY A 152 4.12 21.99 -5.44
C GLY A 152 4.17 20.49 -5.77
N LEU A 153 5.36 19.95 -6.06
CA LEU A 153 5.57 18.52 -6.31
C LEU A 153 6.43 17.88 -5.22
N LEU A 154 6.15 16.61 -4.94
CA LEU A 154 6.92 15.74 -4.05
C LEU A 154 7.59 14.62 -4.85
N LEU A 155 8.70 14.10 -4.35
CA LEU A 155 9.38 12.95 -4.95
C LEU A 155 8.91 11.65 -4.29
N ARG A 156 8.27 10.79 -5.05
CA ARG A 156 7.84 9.43 -4.66
C ARG A 156 8.78 8.39 -5.25
N VAL A 157 9.33 7.53 -4.39
CA VAL A 157 10.29 6.49 -4.76
C VAL A 157 10.00 5.16 -4.06
N ALA A 158 10.38 4.07 -4.72
CA ALA A 158 10.25 2.70 -4.24
C ALA A 158 11.19 2.40 -3.07
N LYS A 159 10.66 1.71 -2.06
CA LYS A 159 11.42 1.20 -0.93
C LYS A 159 11.91 -0.23 -1.17
N VAL A 160 13.03 -0.55 -0.54
CA VAL A 160 13.68 -1.86 -0.57
C VAL A 160 14.15 -2.27 0.83
N PRO A 161 14.23 -3.58 1.12
CA PRO A 161 14.67 -4.07 2.43
C PRO A 161 16.18 -3.94 2.66
N SER A 162 16.97 -3.80 1.59
CA SER A 162 18.43 -3.73 1.67
C SER A 162 18.97 -2.57 0.83
N LEU A 163 19.98 -1.88 1.36
CA LEU A 163 20.67 -0.80 0.65
C LEU A 163 21.33 -1.37 -0.62
N GLY A 164 21.20 -0.66 -1.75
CA GLY A 164 21.76 -1.09 -3.03
C GLY A 164 20.83 -2.00 -3.86
N ALA A 165 19.71 -2.46 -3.30
CA ALA A 165 18.77 -3.30 -4.05
C ALA A 165 17.99 -2.50 -5.11
N PRO A 166 17.63 -3.15 -6.24
CA PRO A 166 16.79 -2.52 -7.26
C PRO A 166 15.35 -2.31 -6.75
N PRO A 167 14.59 -1.36 -7.34
CA PRO A 167 13.19 -1.15 -7.05
C PRO A 167 12.35 -2.42 -7.18
N THR A 168 11.33 -2.53 -6.31
CA THR A 168 10.41 -3.67 -6.32
C THR A 168 9.40 -3.65 -7.48
N TYR A 169 9.41 -2.61 -8.32
CA TYR A 169 8.55 -2.48 -9.49
C TYR A 169 9.20 -1.62 -10.57
N ASN A 170 8.69 -1.71 -11.80
CA ASN A 170 9.14 -0.93 -12.94
C ASN A 170 8.35 0.40 -13.05
N TYR A 171 9.03 1.55 -12.91
CA TYR A 171 8.41 2.88 -12.99
C TYR A 171 7.74 3.18 -14.33
N LEU A 172 8.31 2.71 -15.45
CA LEU A 172 7.74 2.95 -16.78
C LEU A 172 6.43 2.20 -16.95
N LEU A 173 6.39 0.95 -16.47
CA LEU A 173 5.17 0.15 -16.48
C LEU A 173 4.08 0.79 -15.59
N GLN A 174 4.46 1.30 -14.42
CA GLN A 174 3.56 2.03 -13.52
C GLN A 174 3.03 3.31 -14.17
N GLN A 175 3.88 4.09 -14.85
CA GLN A 175 3.46 5.30 -15.56
C GLN A 175 2.49 4.96 -16.70
N LYS A 176 2.81 3.94 -17.50
CA LYS A 176 1.96 3.45 -18.59
C LYS A 176 0.60 3.03 -18.04
N PHE A 177 0.57 2.21 -16.99
CA PHE A 177 -0.67 1.76 -16.35
C PHE A 177 -1.52 2.93 -15.84
N LEU A 178 -0.91 3.92 -15.16
CA LEU A 178 -1.63 5.12 -14.73
C LEU A 178 -2.25 5.87 -15.91
N GLN A 179 -1.52 6.05 -17.00
CA GLN A 179 -1.95 6.79 -18.18
C GLN A 179 -3.02 6.06 -19.00
N THR A 180 -2.88 4.75 -19.18
CA THR A 180 -3.72 3.98 -20.11
C THR A 180 -4.88 3.24 -19.45
N ALA A 181 -4.80 2.97 -18.14
CA ALA A 181 -5.84 2.21 -17.43
C ALA A 181 -6.58 3.04 -16.36
N ILE A 182 -5.91 3.97 -15.69
CA ILE A 182 -6.49 4.71 -14.55
C ILE A 182 -7.05 6.07 -14.97
N LYS A 183 -6.24 6.91 -15.63
CA LYS A 183 -6.68 8.24 -16.07
C LYS A 183 -7.91 8.22 -16.99
N PRO A 184 -8.08 7.27 -17.92
CA PRO A 184 -9.27 7.26 -18.78
C PRO A 184 -10.59 7.06 -18.03
N ILE A 185 -10.57 6.38 -16.87
CA ILE A 185 -11.78 6.04 -16.10
C ILE A 185 -12.02 6.96 -14.90
N LEU A 186 -11.00 7.65 -14.39
CA LEU A 186 -11.13 8.56 -13.23
C LEU A 186 -10.82 10.02 -13.57
N GLY A 187 -10.30 10.31 -14.76
CA GLY A 187 -10.02 11.65 -15.27
C GLY A 187 -9.20 12.50 -14.31
N ASP A 188 -9.69 13.72 -14.08
CA ASP A 188 -9.05 14.71 -13.22
C ASP A 188 -9.17 14.39 -11.72
N HIS A 189 -9.88 13.33 -11.33
CA HIS A 189 -9.88 12.92 -9.92
C HIS A 189 -8.57 12.26 -9.51
N VAL A 190 -7.69 11.91 -10.44
CA VAL A 190 -6.39 11.30 -10.14
C VAL A 190 -5.38 12.39 -9.72
N VAL A 191 -4.66 12.17 -8.62
CA VAL A 191 -3.51 12.99 -8.22
C VAL A 191 -2.53 13.07 -9.39
N HIS A 192 -2.09 14.28 -9.73
CA HIS A 192 -1.10 14.41 -10.78
C HIS A 192 0.18 13.65 -10.38
N GLN A 193 0.58 12.73 -11.26
CA GLN A 193 1.81 11.97 -11.15
C GLN A 193 2.48 11.91 -12.53
N GLU A 194 3.79 12.19 -12.54
CA GLU A 194 4.61 12.15 -13.74
C GLU A 194 5.98 11.52 -13.44
N LEU A 195 6.55 10.89 -14.47
CA LEU A 195 7.85 10.27 -14.41
C LEU A 195 8.96 11.34 -14.39
N VAL A 196 9.97 11.15 -13.56
CA VAL A 196 11.16 12.00 -13.51
C VAL A 196 12.43 11.17 -13.60
N VAL A 197 13.41 11.65 -14.36
CA VAL A 197 14.74 11.06 -14.45
C VAL A 197 15.54 11.46 -13.22
N LEU A 198 16.02 10.49 -12.45
CA LEU A 198 16.91 10.67 -11.31
C LEU A 198 18.39 10.49 -11.68
N HIS A 199 18.68 9.99 -12.89
CA HIS A 199 20.04 9.71 -13.34
C HIS A 199 20.98 10.90 -13.18
N LYS A 200 22.15 10.64 -12.58
CA LYS A 200 23.20 11.62 -12.25
C LYS A 200 22.79 12.74 -11.29
N SER A 201 21.59 12.72 -10.71
CA SER A 201 21.18 13.75 -9.73
C SER A 201 21.85 13.58 -8.37
N GLY A 202 22.25 12.34 -8.02
CA GLY A 202 22.77 11.97 -6.70
C GLY A 202 21.69 11.82 -5.62
N ILE A 203 20.41 12.03 -5.94
CA ILE A 203 19.33 12.14 -4.95
C ILE A 203 19.10 10.86 -4.13
N VAL A 204 19.23 9.66 -4.73
CA VAL A 204 18.98 8.39 -4.03
C VAL A 204 19.89 8.23 -2.81
N ARG A 205 21.17 8.60 -2.95
CA ARG A 205 22.14 8.59 -1.85
C ARG A 205 21.72 9.54 -0.72
N GLU A 206 21.27 10.74 -1.07
CA GLU A 206 20.83 11.75 -0.10
C GLU A 206 19.56 11.32 0.62
N LEU A 207 18.61 10.71 -0.10
CA LEU A 207 17.39 10.15 0.48
C LEU A 207 17.71 9.03 1.48
N ASN A 208 18.62 8.12 1.11
CA ASN A 208 19.06 7.05 1.99
C ASN A 208 19.86 7.56 3.19
N SER A 209 20.57 8.69 3.08
CA SER A 209 21.18 9.36 4.24
C SER A 209 20.10 9.86 5.20
N LEU A 210 19.13 10.63 4.69
CA LEU A 210 18.02 11.14 5.48
C LEU A 210 17.25 10.01 6.18
N LEU A 211 16.96 8.90 5.48
CA LEU A 211 16.25 7.76 6.06
C LEU A 211 17.01 7.08 7.19
N ARG A 212 18.36 7.06 7.16
CA ARG A 212 19.17 6.55 8.26
C ARG A 212 19.09 7.48 9.46
N ASP A 213 19.21 8.79 9.22
CA ASP A 213 19.22 9.79 10.29
C ASP A 213 17.89 9.78 11.07
N ILE A 214 16.76 9.67 10.37
CA ILE A 214 15.43 9.63 10.98
C ILE A 214 14.97 8.22 11.38
N ASN A 215 15.79 7.18 11.15
CA ASN A 215 15.39 5.80 11.37
C ASN A 215 14.84 5.51 12.78
N PRO A 216 15.43 6.03 13.88
CA PRO A 216 14.90 5.83 15.22
C PRO A 216 13.47 6.34 15.40
N SER A 217 13.11 7.44 14.72
CA SER A 217 11.80 8.10 14.80
C SER A 217 10.76 7.50 13.85
N ARG A 218 11.15 6.63 12.91
CA ARG A 218 10.22 5.95 12.00
C ARG A 218 9.40 4.90 12.75
N LYS A 219 8.26 4.52 12.18
CA LYS A 219 7.47 3.41 12.70
C LYS A 219 8.26 2.11 12.57
N ASP A 220 8.19 1.23 13.57
CA ASP A 220 9.03 0.02 13.64
C ASP A 220 9.00 -0.83 12.37
N LYS A 221 7.81 -1.07 11.81
CA LYS A 221 7.64 -1.82 10.56
C LYS A 221 8.30 -1.21 9.31
N PHE A 222 8.80 0.02 9.40
CA PHE A 222 9.50 0.71 8.32
C PHE A 222 10.98 0.92 8.60
N LYS A 223 11.42 0.71 9.86
CA LYS A 223 12.83 0.83 10.22
C LYS A 223 13.67 -0.15 9.40
N GLY A 224 14.88 0.28 9.04
CA GLY A 224 15.82 -0.54 8.26
C GLY A 224 15.46 -0.68 6.76
N THR A 225 14.43 0.01 6.27
CA THR A 225 14.14 0.07 4.83
C THR A 225 14.78 1.29 4.17
N PHE A 226 15.18 1.13 2.91
CA PHE A 226 15.90 2.11 2.10
C PHE A 226 15.12 2.46 0.83
N VAL A 227 15.56 3.48 0.09
CA VAL A 227 15.17 3.75 -1.29
C VAL A 227 16.00 2.86 -2.22
N GLY A 228 15.36 2.22 -3.18
CA GLY A 228 16.01 1.33 -4.16
C GLY A 228 16.89 2.09 -5.16
N GLU A 229 17.93 1.44 -5.66
CA GLU A 229 18.85 2.00 -6.66
C GLU A 229 18.15 2.15 -8.01
N THR A 230 17.92 3.39 -8.44
CA THR A 230 17.08 3.65 -9.60
C THR A 230 17.42 4.96 -10.29
N GLU A 231 17.20 4.94 -11.61
CA GLU A 231 17.33 6.08 -12.49
C GLU A 231 16.02 6.86 -12.65
N TRP A 232 14.94 6.39 -12.01
CA TRP A 232 13.58 6.89 -12.20
C TRP A 232 12.87 7.11 -10.87
N GLY A 233 12.00 8.10 -10.85
CA GLY A 233 11.09 8.37 -9.74
C GLY A 233 9.77 8.92 -10.25
N PHE A 234 8.88 9.23 -9.32
CA PHE A 234 7.65 9.96 -9.63
C PHE A 234 7.64 11.32 -8.95
N LEU A 235 7.31 12.35 -9.70
CA LEU A 235 6.83 13.61 -9.13
C LEU A 235 5.33 13.47 -8.91
N VAL A 236 4.85 13.81 -7.72
CA VAL A 236 3.43 13.77 -7.37
C VAL A 236 2.97 15.12 -6.82
N GLU A 237 1.75 15.53 -7.15
CA GLU A 237 1.14 16.75 -6.60
C GLU A 237 1.11 16.72 -5.07
N ASP A 238 1.59 17.80 -4.45
CA ASP A 238 1.52 17.97 -3.01
C ASP A 238 0.10 18.38 -2.59
N MET A 239 -0.65 17.41 -2.03
CA MET A 239 -2.01 17.62 -1.55
C MET A 239 -2.08 18.26 -0.15
N ARG A 240 -0.95 18.59 0.49
CA ARG A 240 -0.96 19.26 1.79
C ARG A 240 -1.44 20.71 1.64
N PRO A 241 -2.16 21.26 2.64
CA PRO A 241 -2.57 22.64 2.61
C PRO A 241 -1.33 23.55 2.69
N GLN A 242 -1.29 24.60 1.87
CA GLN A 242 -0.25 25.64 1.99
C GLN A 242 -0.42 26.44 3.29
N ASP A 243 -1.67 26.61 3.73
CA ASP A 243 -2.04 27.23 4.99
C ASP A 243 -3.03 26.32 5.75
N SER A 244 -2.61 25.81 6.90
CA SER A 244 -3.41 24.92 7.76
C SER A 244 -4.53 25.64 8.52
N ASP A 245 -4.47 26.97 8.58
CA ASP A 245 -5.48 27.78 9.25
C ASP A 245 -6.71 27.93 8.37
N THR A 246 -6.53 27.97 7.05
CA THR A 246 -7.63 28.08 6.08
C THR A 246 -8.02 26.76 5.44
N CYS A 247 -7.17 25.73 5.45
CA CYS A 247 -7.47 24.44 4.81
C CYS A 247 -7.09 23.23 5.67
N VAL A 248 -7.96 22.21 5.66
CA VAL A 248 -7.74 20.93 6.33
C VAL A 248 -7.61 19.82 5.29
N LEU A 249 -6.61 18.95 5.45
CA LEU A 249 -6.49 17.74 4.65
C LEU A 249 -7.06 16.53 5.40
N VAL A 250 -7.96 15.82 4.75
CA VAL A 250 -8.44 14.50 5.16
C VAL A 250 -7.85 13.45 4.22
N GLU A 251 -7.19 12.45 4.80
CA GLU A 251 -6.64 11.31 4.07
C GLU A 251 -7.29 10.01 4.56
N PHE A 252 -7.90 9.25 3.66
CA PHE A 252 -8.44 7.93 3.96
C PHE A 252 -8.39 6.99 2.76
N LYS A 253 -8.50 5.69 3.00
CA LYS A 253 -8.64 4.69 1.92
C LYS A 253 -10.12 4.29 1.82
N PRO A 254 -10.81 4.54 0.69
CA PRO A 254 -12.21 4.16 0.51
C PRO A 254 -12.43 2.64 0.57
N LYS A 255 -11.43 1.85 0.17
CA LYS A 255 -11.47 0.38 0.14
C LYS A 255 -12.56 -0.14 -0.82
N TRP A 256 -13.25 -1.21 -0.43
CA TRP A 256 -14.24 -1.91 -1.26
C TRP A 256 -15.59 -1.25 -1.09
N LEU A 257 -15.96 -0.35 -2.00
CA LEU A 257 -17.20 0.44 -1.92
C LEU A 257 -18.47 -0.37 -2.26
N SER A 258 -18.29 -1.62 -2.67
CA SER A 258 -19.32 -2.64 -2.81
C SER A 258 -18.91 -3.93 -2.11
N GLN A 259 -19.89 -4.78 -1.80
CA GLN A 259 -19.60 -6.08 -1.22
C GLN A 259 -18.78 -6.93 -2.20
N SER A 260 -17.88 -7.77 -1.66
CA SER A 260 -17.13 -8.72 -2.49
C SER A 260 -18.10 -9.66 -3.22
N PRO A 261 -17.95 -9.87 -4.54
CA PRO A 261 -18.78 -10.85 -5.25
C PRO A 261 -18.58 -12.29 -4.74
N SER A 262 -17.42 -12.57 -4.13
CA SER A 262 -17.12 -13.87 -3.50
C SER A 262 -17.65 -13.99 -2.06
N ALA A 263 -18.22 -12.92 -1.48
CA ALA A 263 -18.78 -12.99 -0.14
C ALA A 263 -20.02 -13.91 -0.11
N PRO A 264 -20.26 -14.67 0.98
CA PRO A 264 -21.48 -15.45 1.15
C PRO A 264 -22.73 -14.55 1.07
N LYS A 265 -23.84 -15.08 0.53
CA LYS A 265 -25.10 -14.34 0.42
C LYS A 265 -25.67 -13.91 1.77
N ASP A 266 -25.31 -14.62 2.83
CA ASP A 266 -25.67 -14.35 4.22
C ASP A 266 -24.55 -13.66 5.01
N ALA A 267 -23.60 -13.02 4.33
CA ALA A 267 -22.57 -12.24 4.99
C ALA A 267 -23.19 -11.10 5.83
N VAL A 268 -22.88 -11.09 7.12
CA VAL A 268 -23.20 -10.00 8.06
C VAL A 268 -22.08 -8.96 8.12
N ARG A 269 -20.97 -9.14 7.40
CA ARG A 269 -19.89 -8.15 7.26
C ARG A 269 -19.50 -7.92 5.81
N CYS A 270 -19.11 -6.70 5.49
CA CYS A 270 -18.41 -6.40 4.24
C CYS A 270 -16.98 -6.94 4.28
N ARG A 271 -16.36 -7.12 3.12
CA ARG A 271 -14.99 -7.64 3.01
C ARG A 271 -13.98 -6.91 3.89
N GLN A 272 -14.02 -5.57 3.94
CA GLN A 272 -13.06 -4.82 4.75
C GLN A 272 -13.28 -5.05 6.25
N CYS A 273 -14.53 -5.11 6.72
CA CYS A 273 -14.82 -5.40 8.13
C CYS A 273 -14.45 -6.84 8.50
N ALA A 274 -14.71 -7.81 7.62
CA ALA A 274 -14.26 -9.20 7.79
C ALA A 274 -12.72 -9.30 7.85
N MET A 275 -12.02 -8.55 6.99
CA MET A 275 -10.55 -8.45 7.01
C MET A 275 -10.01 -7.85 8.32
N GLU A 276 -10.61 -6.77 8.81
CA GLU A 276 -10.17 -6.17 10.08
C GLU A 276 -10.44 -7.10 11.26
N LEU A 277 -11.56 -7.84 11.26
CA LEU A 277 -11.82 -8.88 12.26
C LEU A 277 -10.78 -10.00 12.19
N ARG A 278 -10.48 -10.53 10.99
CA ARG A 278 -9.39 -11.50 10.78
C ARG A 278 -8.06 -10.97 11.30
N ASN A 279 -7.77 -9.70 11.03
CA ASN A 279 -6.54 -9.04 11.47
C ASN A 279 -6.43 -8.90 12.99
N LEU A 280 -7.55 -8.70 13.68
CA LEU A 280 -7.62 -8.68 15.15
C LEU A 280 -7.30 -10.06 15.72
N VAL A 281 -7.90 -11.12 15.15
CA VAL A 281 -7.71 -12.49 15.64
C VAL A 281 -6.30 -13.03 15.34
N LYS A 282 -5.68 -12.60 14.23
CA LYS A 282 -4.35 -13.06 13.78
C LYS A 282 -3.18 -12.31 14.40
N ASP A 283 -3.34 -11.02 14.67
CA ASP A 283 -2.25 -10.14 15.07
C ASP A 283 -2.70 -9.33 16.29
N LEU A 284 -2.25 -9.83 17.45
CA LEU A 284 -2.62 -9.36 18.78
C LEU A 284 -1.71 -8.21 19.25
N SER A 285 -1.00 -7.55 18.34
CA SER A 285 -0.16 -6.40 18.68
C SER A 285 -1.01 -5.27 19.24
N LYS A 286 -0.66 -4.80 20.44
CA LYS A 286 -1.39 -3.73 21.17
C LYS A 286 -1.48 -2.40 20.41
N ASN A 287 -0.62 -2.20 19.43
CA ASN A 287 -0.54 -0.96 18.63
C ASN A 287 -1.49 -0.96 17.42
N LYS A 288 -2.24 -2.04 17.20
CA LYS A 288 -3.18 -2.13 16.09
C LYS A 288 -4.51 -1.51 16.49
N ALA A 289 -5.00 -0.62 15.63
CA ALA A 289 -6.31 -0.01 15.85
C ALA A 289 -7.42 -1.06 15.80
N SER A 290 -8.38 -0.98 16.73
CA SER A 290 -9.55 -1.88 16.77
C SER A 290 -10.35 -1.83 15.46
N PRO A 291 -10.97 -2.93 15.00
CA PRO A 291 -11.74 -2.94 13.76
C PRO A 291 -12.84 -1.85 13.72
N GLU A 292 -13.49 -1.55 14.85
CA GLU A 292 -14.52 -0.53 14.96
C GLU A 292 -14.03 0.90 14.68
N THR A 293 -12.72 1.17 14.79
CA THR A 293 -12.17 2.50 14.47
C THR A 293 -11.95 2.68 12.97
N LYS A 294 -12.21 1.65 12.15
CA LYS A 294 -12.11 1.73 10.69
C LYS A 294 -13.48 2.01 10.10
N PRO A 295 -13.63 2.96 9.17
CA PRO A 295 -14.90 3.17 8.49
C PRO A 295 -15.32 1.92 7.73
N CYS A 296 -16.60 1.55 7.80
CA CYS A 296 -17.17 0.54 6.92
C CYS A 296 -17.31 1.14 5.53
N PRO A 297 -16.66 0.59 4.48
CA PRO A 297 -16.76 1.15 3.13
C PRO A 297 -18.18 1.20 2.58
N LEU A 298 -19.02 0.20 2.88
CA LEU A 298 -20.41 0.19 2.41
C LEU A 298 -21.25 1.29 3.07
N ALA A 299 -20.96 1.64 4.32
CA ALA A 299 -21.66 2.72 5.02
C ALA A 299 -21.40 4.10 4.40
N LEU A 300 -20.28 4.27 3.69
CA LEU A 300 -20.03 5.49 2.92
C LEU A 300 -21.08 5.66 1.82
N MET A 301 -21.60 4.55 1.29
CA MET A 301 -22.51 4.52 0.14
C MET A 301 -23.98 4.32 0.56
N SER A 302 -24.27 4.36 1.86
CA SER A 302 -25.61 4.04 2.40
C SER A 302 -26.00 5.02 3.51
N PRO A 303 -26.90 5.98 3.23
CA PRO A 303 -27.34 6.95 4.23
C PRO A 303 -28.23 6.32 5.32
N ASP A 304 -28.92 5.22 5.00
CA ASP A 304 -29.95 4.61 5.85
C ASP A 304 -29.38 3.56 6.82
N CYS A 305 -28.44 3.96 7.67
CA CYS A 305 -27.90 3.08 8.71
C CYS A 305 -27.64 3.80 10.04
N PRO A 306 -27.50 3.05 11.15
CA PRO A 306 -27.28 3.64 12.46
C PRO A 306 -26.13 4.63 12.45
N TRP A 307 -26.32 5.76 13.13
CA TRP A 307 -25.38 6.88 13.13
C TRP A 307 -23.94 6.44 13.45
N GLN A 308 -23.76 5.50 14.38
CA GLN A 308 -22.45 5.00 14.77
C GLN A 308 -21.68 4.37 13.61
N VAL A 309 -22.39 3.88 12.59
CA VAL A 309 -21.85 3.21 11.39
C VAL A 309 -21.66 4.21 10.24
N SER A 310 -22.65 5.07 9.97
CA SER A 310 -22.62 6.08 8.88
C SER A 310 -21.89 7.37 9.24
N CYS A 311 -21.54 7.59 10.51
CA CYS A 311 -20.96 8.86 10.97
C CYS A 311 -19.76 9.28 10.09
N PRO A 312 -19.82 10.44 9.41
CA PRO A 312 -18.76 10.91 8.53
C PRO A 312 -17.40 11.09 9.23
N PHE A 313 -17.40 11.36 10.55
CA PHE A 313 -16.14 11.43 11.32
C PHE A 313 -15.36 10.11 11.30
N ARG A 314 -15.94 8.98 10.93
CA ARG A 314 -15.20 7.71 10.82
C ARG A 314 -14.08 7.74 9.77
N ILE A 315 -14.19 8.57 8.72
CA ILE A 315 -13.09 8.75 7.75
C ILE A 315 -12.02 9.74 8.26
N ALA A 316 -12.37 10.61 9.23
CA ALA A 316 -11.47 11.59 9.83
C ALA A 316 -11.75 11.80 11.34
N PRO A 317 -11.45 10.81 12.21
CA PRO A 317 -11.91 10.86 13.61
C PRO A 317 -11.34 12.05 14.39
N HIS A 318 -10.13 12.46 14.04
CA HIS A 318 -9.42 13.59 14.65
C HIS A 318 -10.12 14.95 14.44
N LEU A 319 -11.12 15.03 13.55
CA LEU A 319 -11.91 16.26 13.34
C LEU A 319 -13.12 16.36 14.28
N ALA A 320 -13.54 15.27 14.92
CA ALA A 320 -14.68 15.28 15.84
C ALA A 320 -14.46 16.25 17.02
N ASP A 321 -13.21 16.38 17.46
CA ASP A 321 -12.81 17.17 18.63
C ASP A 321 -12.17 18.52 18.28
N LYS A 322 -12.07 18.88 16.99
CA LYS A 322 -11.32 20.07 16.52
C LYS A 322 -12.11 21.40 16.58
N GLY A 323 -13.28 21.42 17.22
CA GLY A 323 -14.19 22.56 17.26
C GLY A 323 -15.02 22.70 15.97
N ASN A 324 -16.11 23.47 16.01
CA ASN A 324 -17.06 23.65 14.90
C ASN A 324 -17.57 22.31 14.31
N HIS A 325 -18.16 21.49 15.18
CA HIS A 325 -18.63 20.13 14.86
C HIS A 325 -19.53 20.07 13.62
N GLU A 326 -20.53 20.95 13.53
CA GLU A 326 -21.47 21.01 12.41
C GLU A 326 -20.77 21.28 11.07
N PHE A 327 -19.80 22.20 11.05
CA PHE A 327 -19.02 22.48 9.85
C PHE A 327 -18.28 21.25 9.33
N TYR A 328 -17.51 20.58 10.20
CA TYR A 328 -16.75 19.40 9.78
C TYR A 328 -17.65 18.24 9.44
N LEU A 329 -18.76 18.07 10.15
CA LEU A 329 -19.74 17.05 9.84
C LEU A 329 -20.27 17.22 8.42
N GLU A 330 -20.69 18.43 8.06
CA GLU A 330 -21.22 18.74 6.74
C GLU A 330 -20.15 18.67 5.64
N ALA A 331 -18.94 19.16 5.91
CA ALA A 331 -17.82 19.03 4.97
C ALA A 331 -17.48 17.55 4.70
N LEU A 332 -17.47 16.70 5.72
CA LEU A 332 -17.21 15.26 5.56
C LEU A 332 -18.37 14.55 4.85
N ARG A 333 -19.62 14.99 5.02
CA ARG A 333 -20.74 14.49 4.17
C ARG A 333 -20.52 14.84 2.70
N ARG A 334 -20.05 16.04 2.39
CA ARG A 334 -19.71 16.44 1.01
C ARG A 334 -18.56 15.60 0.44
N VAL A 335 -17.55 15.27 1.27
CA VAL A 335 -16.46 14.37 0.87
C VAL A 335 -16.99 12.98 0.49
N ILE A 336 -17.87 12.41 1.31
CA ILE A 336 -18.38 11.04 1.10
C ILE A 336 -19.29 10.97 -0.13
N ASN A 337 -20.11 12.00 -0.38
CA ASN A 337 -21.03 12.08 -1.52
C ASN A 337 -20.39 12.72 -2.77
N HIS A 338 -19.08 12.92 -2.79
CA HIS A 338 -18.41 13.57 -3.90
C HIS A 338 -18.41 12.67 -5.15
N PRO A 339 -18.63 13.21 -6.38
CA PRO A 339 -18.67 12.42 -7.61
C PRO A 339 -17.48 11.47 -7.80
N ALA A 340 -16.27 11.89 -7.46
CA ALA A 340 -15.06 11.04 -7.49
C ALA A 340 -15.19 9.71 -6.73
N ILE A 341 -15.90 9.70 -5.58
CA ILE A 341 -16.09 8.48 -4.79
C ILE A 341 -17.13 7.57 -5.44
N HIS A 342 -18.20 8.16 -6.00
CA HIS A 342 -19.21 7.42 -6.75
C HIS A 342 -18.65 6.82 -8.05
N GLU A 343 -17.83 7.57 -8.79
CA GLU A 343 -17.14 7.09 -9.98
C GLU A 343 -16.16 5.97 -9.62
N LEU A 344 -15.37 6.13 -8.55
CA LEU A 344 -14.50 5.06 -8.06
C LEU A 344 -15.29 3.78 -7.76
N LYS A 345 -16.47 3.88 -7.13
CA LYS A 345 -17.33 2.72 -6.89
C LYS A 345 -17.80 2.09 -8.19
N ALA A 346 -18.34 2.88 -9.12
CA ALA A 346 -18.82 2.39 -10.41
C ALA A 346 -17.71 1.63 -11.16
N GLN A 347 -16.48 2.16 -11.14
CA GLN A 347 -15.32 1.50 -11.74
C GLN A 347 -14.87 0.25 -10.98
N GLN A 348 -15.00 0.21 -9.65
CA GLN A 348 -14.74 -1.03 -8.88
C GLN A 348 -15.74 -2.13 -9.23
N ASP A 349 -17.01 -1.78 -9.43
CA ASP A 349 -18.08 -2.74 -9.75
C ASP A 349 -17.98 -3.26 -11.19
N ALA A 350 -17.68 -2.36 -12.13
CA ALA A 350 -17.55 -2.70 -13.53
C ALA A 350 -16.37 -3.65 -13.81
N HIS A 351 -15.29 -3.52 -13.05
CA HIS A 351 -14.03 -4.25 -13.30
C HIS A 351 -13.84 -5.50 -12.44
N ASP A 352 -14.70 -5.77 -11.45
CA ASP A 352 -14.68 -7.02 -10.72
C ASP A 352 -16.09 -7.56 -10.46
N THR A 353 -16.52 -8.43 -11.35
CA THR A 353 -17.83 -9.09 -11.31
C THR A 353 -17.80 -10.46 -10.64
N LEU A 354 -16.61 -11.05 -10.44
CA LEU A 354 -16.43 -12.44 -10.01
C LEU A 354 -15.82 -12.56 -8.60
N GLY A 355 -15.11 -11.53 -8.15
CA GLY A 355 -14.39 -11.53 -6.90
C GLY A 355 -13.15 -12.44 -6.90
N PRO A 356 -12.33 -12.38 -5.83
CA PRO A 356 -11.03 -13.06 -5.80
C PRO A 356 -11.08 -14.59 -5.91
N LEU A 357 -12.19 -15.24 -5.55
CA LEU A 357 -12.30 -16.70 -5.64
C LEU A 357 -12.55 -17.19 -7.07
N HIS A 358 -13.22 -16.38 -7.88
CA HIS A 358 -13.69 -16.80 -9.21
C HIS A 358 -13.03 -16.03 -10.36
N ALA A 359 -12.26 -14.97 -10.06
CA ALA A 359 -11.42 -14.30 -11.04
C ALA A 359 -10.31 -15.23 -11.60
N MET A 360 -9.78 -14.86 -12.76
CA MET A 360 -8.64 -15.54 -13.40
C MET A 360 -7.38 -14.66 -13.30
N PRO A 361 -6.18 -15.24 -13.08
CA PRO A 361 -4.93 -14.45 -13.00
C PRO A 361 -4.63 -13.65 -14.28
N SER A 362 -5.11 -14.15 -15.42
CA SER A 362 -4.94 -13.52 -16.74
C SER A 362 -5.95 -12.41 -17.02
N ASP A 363 -6.93 -12.18 -16.13
CA ASP A 363 -7.92 -11.12 -16.29
C ASP A 363 -7.31 -9.76 -15.89
N PRO A 364 -7.06 -8.85 -16.86
CA PRO A 364 -6.49 -7.55 -16.56
C PRO A 364 -7.45 -6.64 -15.77
N PHE A 365 -8.77 -6.85 -15.88
CA PHE A 365 -9.76 -6.04 -15.17
C PHE A 365 -9.77 -6.33 -13.68
N PHE A 366 -9.53 -7.59 -13.28
CA PHE A 366 -9.41 -7.92 -11.88
C PHE A 366 -8.21 -7.21 -11.21
N ALA A 367 -7.04 -7.18 -11.87
CA ALA A 367 -5.87 -6.43 -11.37
C ALA A 367 -6.15 -4.92 -11.28
N LEU A 368 -6.89 -4.36 -12.24
CA LEU A 368 -7.36 -2.98 -12.21
C LEU A 368 -8.29 -2.74 -11.01
N ALA A 369 -9.31 -3.57 -10.81
CA ALA A 369 -10.21 -3.46 -9.66
C ALA A 369 -9.47 -3.55 -8.32
N MET A 370 -8.52 -4.48 -8.19
CA MET A 370 -7.67 -4.59 -6.99
C MET A 370 -6.80 -3.36 -6.75
N THR A 371 -6.39 -2.66 -7.82
CA THR A 371 -5.72 -1.36 -7.73
C THR A 371 -6.68 -0.29 -7.21
N LEU A 372 -7.87 -0.16 -7.81
CA LEU A 372 -8.90 0.81 -7.43
C LEU A 372 -9.32 0.68 -5.95
N ARG A 373 -9.31 -0.53 -5.39
CA ARG A 373 -9.67 -0.82 -3.99
C ARG A 373 -8.57 -0.50 -2.98
N ASP A 374 -7.34 -0.26 -3.42
CA ASP A 374 -6.22 0.07 -2.53
C ASP A 374 -5.66 1.48 -2.75
N CYS A 375 -6.39 2.32 -3.49
CA CYS A 375 -6.10 3.74 -3.63
C CYS A 375 -6.29 4.50 -2.30
N THR A 376 -5.77 5.72 -2.28
CA THR A 376 -5.90 6.68 -1.19
C THR A 376 -6.67 7.90 -1.68
N CYS A 377 -7.60 8.40 -0.88
CA CYS A 377 -8.35 9.62 -1.12
C CYS A 377 -7.80 10.76 -0.27
N PHE A 378 -7.45 11.86 -0.92
CA PHE A 378 -7.10 13.14 -0.32
C PHE A 378 -8.23 14.12 -0.55
N ALA A 379 -8.80 14.65 0.53
CA ALA A 379 -9.81 15.69 0.49
C ALA A 379 -9.27 16.96 1.18
N GLN A 380 -9.10 18.02 0.42
CA GLN A 380 -8.82 19.36 0.94
C GLN A 380 -10.14 20.07 1.22
N ILE A 381 -10.34 20.49 2.46
CA ILE A 381 -11.53 21.19 2.94
C ILE A 381 -11.12 22.63 3.25
N ASP A 382 -11.60 23.58 2.46
CA ASP A 382 -11.39 25.00 2.71
C ASP A 382 -12.39 25.51 3.75
N LYS A 383 -11.90 26.10 4.85
CA LYS A 383 -12.72 26.52 5.98
C LYS A 383 -13.55 27.77 5.69
N ASN A 384 -13.14 28.59 4.71
CA ASN A 384 -13.77 29.88 4.42
C ASN A 384 -14.91 29.71 3.40
N SER A 385 -14.62 29.06 2.27
CA SER A 385 -15.56 28.77 1.19
C SER A 385 -16.37 27.50 1.42
N GLN A 386 -15.96 26.65 2.36
CA GLN A 386 -16.51 25.32 2.58
C GLN A 386 -16.41 24.38 1.37
N SER A 387 -15.53 24.70 0.42
CA SER A 387 -15.31 23.88 -0.77
C SER A 387 -14.49 22.64 -0.43
N VAL A 388 -14.76 21.56 -1.16
CA VAL A 388 -14.08 20.27 -1.02
C VAL A 388 -13.41 19.94 -2.36
N ARG A 389 -12.11 19.71 -2.33
CA ARG A 389 -11.34 19.21 -3.48
C ARG A 389 -10.86 17.80 -3.20
N ILE A 390 -11.30 16.84 -4.01
CA ILE A 390 -10.87 15.44 -3.92
C ILE A 390 -9.86 15.08 -5.01
N ARG A 391 -8.81 14.38 -4.60
CA ARG A 391 -7.91 13.64 -5.49
C ARG A 391 -7.64 12.24 -4.96
N LEU A 392 -7.48 11.28 -5.86
CA LEU A 392 -7.19 9.87 -5.59
C LEU A 392 -5.76 9.52 -6.01
N SER A 393 -5.03 8.77 -5.20
CA SER A 393 -3.63 8.36 -5.45
C SER A 393 -3.39 6.87 -5.16
N ASP A 394 -2.13 6.45 -5.25
CA ASP A 394 -1.66 5.09 -4.95
C ASP A 394 -2.21 4.03 -5.91
N PHE A 395 -2.36 4.40 -7.19
CA PHE A 395 -2.73 3.50 -8.27
C PHE A 395 -1.53 2.69 -8.80
N ASP A 396 -0.77 2.10 -7.89
CA ASP A 396 0.32 1.19 -8.29
C ASP A 396 -0.28 -0.10 -8.84
N TRP A 397 0.07 -0.44 -10.08
CA TRP A 397 -0.27 -1.69 -10.73
C TRP A 397 -0.01 -2.86 -9.80
N LYS A 398 -1.06 -3.61 -9.54
CA LYS A 398 -1.02 -4.79 -8.71
C LYS A 398 -0.77 -6.00 -9.60
N ASP A 399 0.49 -6.36 -9.74
CA ASP A 399 0.90 -7.50 -10.57
C ASP A 399 0.19 -8.80 -10.11
N PRO A 400 -0.68 -9.39 -10.95
CA PRO A 400 -1.40 -10.60 -10.61
C PRO A 400 -0.45 -11.80 -10.42
N GLN A 401 0.70 -11.86 -11.13
CA GLN A 401 1.65 -12.96 -10.96
C GLN A 401 2.20 -13.04 -9.53
N VAL A 402 2.31 -11.89 -8.85
CA VAL A 402 2.84 -11.80 -7.49
C VAL A 402 1.73 -11.82 -6.44
N LYS A 403 0.57 -11.23 -6.73
CA LYS A 403 -0.44 -10.93 -5.70
C LYS A 403 -1.66 -11.84 -5.72
N PHE A 404 -1.94 -12.48 -6.85
CA PHE A 404 -3.22 -13.12 -7.08
C PHE A 404 -3.51 -14.25 -6.09
N GLU A 405 -2.55 -15.17 -5.89
CA GLU A 405 -2.72 -16.29 -4.96
C GLU A 405 -3.00 -15.81 -3.53
N ARG A 406 -2.28 -14.76 -3.09
CA ARG A 406 -2.53 -14.14 -1.79
C ARG A 406 -3.94 -13.57 -1.68
N TRP A 407 -4.47 -12.92 -2.72
CA TRP A 407 -5.82 -12.37 -2.68
C TRP A 407 -6.87 -13.47 -2.59
N ARG A 408 -6.70 -14.54 -3.39
CA ARG A 408 -7.58 -15.70 -3.37
C ARG A 408 -7.55 -16.41 -2.01
N SER A 409 -6.37 -16.76 -1.51
CA SER A 409 -6.19 -17.43 -0.21
C SER A 409 -6.79 -16.62 0.94
N VAL A 410 -6.59 -15.30 0.94
CA VAL A 410 -7.20 -14.44 1.97
C VAL A 410 -8.72 -14.40 1.85
N GLU A 411 -9.28 -14.29 0.64
CA GLU A 411 -10.73 -14.32 0.44
C GLU A 411 -11.32 -15.68 0.88
N GLU A 412 -10.64 -16.77 0.55
CA GLU A 412 -11.05 -18.12 0.93
C GLU A 412 -11.06 -18.30 2.45
N GLU A 413 -10.05 -17.78 3.15
CA GLU A 413 -10.01 -17.77 4.60
C GLU A 413 -11.15 -16.93 5.20
N LEU A 414 -11.44 -15.75 4.64
CA LEU A 414 -12.55 -14.91 5.11
C LEU A 414 -13.89 -15.65 5.03
N VAL A 415 -14.10 -16.45 3.99
CA VAL A 415 -15.29 -17.29 3.79
C VAL A 415 -15.29 -18.50 4.71
N LYS A 416 -14.23 -19.33 4.63
CA LYS A 416 -14.17 -20.63 5.32
C LYS A 416 -14.07 -20.51 6.83
N SER A 417 -13.49 -19.43 7.35
CA SER A 417 -13.33 -19.21 8.79
C SER A 417 -14.43 -18.33 9.40
N GLY A 418 -15.52 -18.09 8.66
CA GLY A 418 -16.70 -17.41 9.20
C GLY A 418 -16.54 -15.92 9.47
N PHE A 419 -15.47 -15.26 8.99
CA PHE A 419 -15.26 -13.83 9.24
C PHE A 419 -16.36 -12.95 8.60
N TYR A 420 -16.97 -13.43 7.52
CA TYR A 420 -18.13 -12.81 6.88
C TYR A 420 -19.45 -13.00 7.64
N THR A 421 -19.66 -14.17 8.26
CA THR A 421 -21.00 -14.65 8.66
C THR A 421 -21.17 -14.81 10.18
N ALA A 422 -20.09 -15.02 10.93
CA ALA A 422 -20.17 -15.23 12.37
C ALA A 422 -20.62 -13.98 13.12
N GLU A 423 -21.68 -14.10 13.90
CA GLU A 423 -22.23 -13.00 14.70
C GLU A 423 -21.54 -12.88 16.05
N ARG A 424 -20.86 -13.94 16.50
CA ARG A 424 -20.27 -14.03 17.83
C ARG A 424 -18.87 -14.65 17.77
N ILE A 425 -18.04 -14.26 18.71
CA ILE A 425 -16.76 -14.93 19.02
C ILE A 425 -16.94 -15.65 20.34
N PHE A 426 -16.61 -16.93 20.40
CA PHE A 426 -16.52 -17.68 21.65
C PHE A 426 -15.04 -17.79 22.04
N CYS A 427 -14.68 -17.23 23.20
CA CYS A 427 -13.31 -17.19 23.68
C CYS A 427 -13.31 -17.30 25.22
N ASP A 428 -12.57 -18.26 25.77
CA ASP A 428 -12.45 -18.45 27.22
C ASP A 428 -13.82 -18.50 27.94
N SER A 429 -14.67 -19.44 27.52
CA SER A 429 -16.01 -19.70 28.05
C SER A 429 -17.01 -18.54 27.97
N SER A 430 -16.71 -17.48 27.22
CA SER A 430 -17.55 -16.30 27.06
C SER A 430 -17.84 -16.01 25.59
N PHE A 431 -19.03 -15.46 25.33
CA PHE A 431 -19.38 -14.94 24.01
C PHE A 431 -19.14 -13.43 23.94
N TYR A 432 -18.62 -12.98 22.80
CA TYR A 432 -18.35 -11.58 22.51
C TYR A 432 -18.98 -11.20 21.18
N ARG A 433 -19.43 -9.95 21.08
CA ARG A 433 -19.74 -9.35 19.79
C ARG A 433 -18.42 -9.05 19.08
N PRO A 434 -18.26 -9.38 17.80
CA PRO A 434 -17.12 -8.91 17.02
C PRO A 434 -17.07 -7.38 17.07
N PRO A 435 -15.90 -6.77 17.36
CA PRO A 435 -15.76 -5.33 17.53
C PRO A 435 -15.71 -4.61 16.19
N THR A 436 -16.70 -4.87 15.34
CA THR A 436 -16.89 -4.25 14.04
C THR A 436 -18.11 -3.33 14.10
N LEU A 437 -18.09 -2.32 13.24
CA LEU A 437 -19.23 -1.44 13.00
C LEU A 437 -19.54 -1.49 11.51
N CYS A 438 -19.96 -2.67 11.06
CA CYS A 438 -20.27 -2.91 9.65
C CYS A 438 -21.75 -2.64 9.37
N LEU A 439 -22.02 -2.00 8.22
CA LEU A 439 -23.38 -1.78 7.73
C LEU A 439 -24.23 -3.07 7.73
N LEU A 440 -23.64 -4.18 7.28
CA LEU A 440 -24.38 -5.44 7.10
C LEU A 440 -24.81 -6.10 8.41
N GLU A 441 -24.20 -5.72 9.55
CA GLU A 441 -24.61 -6.22 10.88
C GLU A 441 -25.94 -5.62 11.34
N HIS A 442 -26.42 -4.60 10.64
CA HIS A 442 -27.70 -3.93 10.90
C HIS A 442 -28.74 -4.21 9.79
N GLY A 443 -28.40 -5.04 8.80
CA GLY A 443 -29.29 -5.39 7.70
C GLY A 443 -30.24 -6.56 8.03
N PRO A 444 -31.26 -6.82 7.19
CA PRO A 444 -32.24 -7.89 7.41
C PRO A 444 -31.63 -9.30 7.50
N ALA A 445 -30.48 -9.50 6.85
CA ALA A 445 -29.75 -10.76 6.86
C ALA A 445 -29.22 -11.14 8.26
N ALA A 446 -29.00 -10.16 9.16
CA ALA A 446 -28.52 -10.39 10.52
C ALA A 446 -29.58 -11.00 11.46
N SER A 447 -30.85 -11.14 11.02
CA SER A 447 -31.98 -11.46 11.92
C SER A 447 -32.71 -12.76 11.61
N THR A 448 -32.29 -13.56 10.63
CA THR A 448 -33.10 -14.68 10.11
C THR A 448 -32.54 -16.09 10.33
N LYS A 449 -31.36 -16.23 10.95
CA LYS A 449 -30.71 -17.54 11.14
C LYS A 449 -30.22 -17.75 12.57
N GLN A 450 -29.89 -19.02 12.90
CA GLN A 450 -29.13 -19.30 14.11
C GLN A 450 -27.75 -18.63 14.01
N PRO A 451 -27.28 -17.93 15.06
CA PRO A 451 -26.06 -17.15 14.99
C PRO A 451 -24.86 -18.06 14.82
N GLU A 452 -24.05 -17.82 13.79
CA GLU A 452 -22.79 -18.55 13.59
C GLU A 452 -21.69 -18.00 14.52
N VAL A 453 -20.74 -18.86 14.91
CA VAL A 453 -19.74 -18.55 15.95
C VAL A 453 -18.31 -18.80 15.45
N ILE A 454 -17.38 -17.87 15.71
CA ILE A 454 -15.94 -18.15 15.65
C ILE A 454 -15.50 -18.63 17.03
N GLU A 455 -15.08 -19.88 17.15
CA GLU A 455 -14.53 -20.46 18.37
C GLU A 455 -13.02 -20.28 18.41
N ILE A 456 -12.52 -19.63 19.46
CA ILE A 456 -11.10 -19.42 19.69
C ILE A 456 -10.54 -20.55 20.54
N VAL A 457 -9.61 -21.31 19.97
CA VAL A 457 -8.87 -22.37 20.66
C VAL A 457 -7.44 -21.89 20.94
N ASP A 458 -6.93 -22.13 22.14
CA ASP A 458 -5.56 -21.76 22.49
C ASP A 458 -4.57 -22.52 21.60
N ARG A 459 -3.70 -21.76 20.93
CA ARG A 459 -2.63 -22.31 20.10
C ARG A 459 -1.71 -23.26 20.87
N ARG A 460 -1.59 -23.09 22.19
CA ARG A 460 -0.81 -23.98 23.07
C ARG A 460 -1.49 -25.34 23.30
N CYS A 461 -2.80 -25.40 23.14
CA CYS A 461 -3.61 -26.62 23.31
C CYS A 461 -3.97 -27.28 21.98
N ALA A 462 -3.50 -26.73 20.85
CA ALA A 462 -3.67 -27.38 19.56
C ALA A 462 -2.93 -28.73 19.58
N PRO A 463 -3.57 -29.86 19.22
CA PRO A 463 -2.96 -31.17 19.36
C PRO A 463 -1.74 -31.27 18.44
N SER A 464 -0.55 -31.28 19.04
CA SER A 464 0.59 -31.97 18.47
C SER A 464 0.16 -33.42 18.24
N HIS A 465 0.37 -33.95 17.03
CA HIS A 465 0.03 -35.32 16.66
C HIS A 465 0.14 -36.31 17.83
N GLY A 466 -1.01 -36.84 18.26
CA GLY A 466 -1.11 -37.91 19.24
C GLY A 466 -1.30 -37.46 20.69
N GLY A 467 -2.54 -37.53 21.18
CA GLY A 467 -2.80 -37.44 22.62
C GLY A 467 -4.24 -37.04 22.93
N CYS A 468 -5.01 -37.98 23.45
CA CYS A 468 -6.38 -37.81 23.92
C CYS A 468 -6.41 -36.89 25.15
N SER A 469 -7.31 -35.91 25.21
CA SER A 469 -7.62 -35.17 26.44
C SER A 469 -9.11 -34.82 26.45
N ASN A 470 -9.83 -35.41 27.41
CA ASN A 470 -11.17 -35.03 27.81
C ASN A 470 -11.14 -33.61 28.40
N GLU A 471 -11.55 -32.60 27.65
CA GLU A 471 -11.87 -31.28 28.19
C GLU A 471 -13.32 -30.93 27.87
N LEU A 472 -14.01 -30.36 28.86
CA LEU A 472 -15.39 -29.90 28.82
C LEU A 472 -15.62 -29.00 27.58
N GLN A 473 -16.08 -29.58 26.47
CA GLN A 473 -16.73 -28.82 25.42
C GLN A 473 -18.04 -28.30 25.98
N LEU A 474 -18.06 -27.04 26.39
CA LEU A 474 -19.32 -26.31 26.51
C LEU A 474 -19.85 -26.16 25.07
N GLN A 475 -20.63 -27.16 24.65
CA GLN A 475 -21.12 -27.28 23.29
C GLN A 475 -21.90 -26.00 22.96
N ALA A 476 -21.47 -25.30 21.91
CA ALA A 476 -22.33 -24.31 21.27
C ALA A 476 -23.72 -24.94 21.08
N PRO A 477 -24.82 -24.18 21.27
CA PRO A 477 -26.17 -24.71 21.21
C PRO A 477 -26.36 -25.60 19.97
N LYS A 478 -26.93 -26.80 20.12
CA LYS A 478 -27.13 -27.77 19.02
C LYS A 478 -27.72 -27.06 17.79
N GLY A 479 -27.01 -27.13 16.66
CA GLY A 479 -27.39 -26.48 15.39
C GLY A 479 -26.58 -25.23 15.04
N THR A 480 -25.81 -24.67 15.98
CA THR A 480 -24.94 -23.51 15.74
C THR A 480 -23.75 -23.91 14.86
N LYS A 481 -23.59 -23.26 13.70
CA LYS A 481 -22.40 -23.44 12.87
C LYS A 481 -21.21 -22.75 13.54
N THR A 482 -20.17 -23.52 13.81
CA THR A 482 -18.96 -23.05 14.50
C THR A 482 -17.75 -23.13 13.57
N TYR A 483 -16.93 -22.08 13.60
CA TYR A 483 -15.65 -22.00 12.90
C TYR A 483 -14.53 -21.95 13.92
N THR A 484 -13.71 -23.00 13.97
CA THR A 484 -12.59 -23.06 14.92
C THR A 484 -11.40 -22.27 14.38
N TYR A 485 -10.83 -21.40 15.22
CA TYR A 485 -9.65 -20.61 14.91
C TYR A 485 -8.64 -20.68 16.06
N SER A 486 -7.38 -20.94 15.74
CA SER A 486 -6.31 -21.07 16.75
C SER A 486 -5.48 -19.79 16.90
N THR A 487 -5.41 -19.25 18.11
CA THR A 487 -4.59 -18.07 18.46
C THR A 487 -4.29 -18.01 19.96
N HIS A 488 -3.58 -16.98 20.44
CA HIS A 488 -3.36 -16.80 21.88
C HIS A 488 -4.63 -16.23 22.54
N VAL A 489 -5.24 -17.03 23.41
CA VAL A 489 -6.52 -16.70 24.06
C VAL A 489 -6.41 -15.47 24.96
N SER A 490 -5.42 -15.41 25.87
CA SER A 490 -5.38 -14.34 26.89
C SER A 490 -5.29 -12.93 26.32
N PRO A 491 -4.39 -12.62 25.35
CA PRO A 491 -4.33 -11.29 24.77
C PRO A 491 -5.58 -10.96 23.94
N LEU A 492 -6.14 -11.93 23.21
CA LEU A 492 -7.38 -11.71 22.45
C LEU A 492 -8.57 -11.42 23.38
N LYS A 493 -8.72 -12.18 24.47
CA LYS A 493 -9.75 -11.93 25.48
C LYS A 493 -9.68 -10.50 26.01
N GLN A 494 -8.47 -10.02 26.34
CA GLN A 494 -8.28 -8.65 26.81
C GLN A 494 -8.80 -7.61 25.79
N LEU A 495 -8.59 -7.85 24.49
CA LEU A 495 -9.09 -6.98 23.42
C LEU A 495 -10.62 -7.09 23.25
N LEU A 496 -11.21 -8.25 23.55
CA LEU A 496 -12.63 -8.52 23.39
C LEU A 496 -13.49 -8.16 24.61
N GLU A 497 -12.91 -8.00 25.81
CA GLU A 497 -13.66 -7.78 27.06
C GLU A 497 -14.70 -6.63 26.98
N PRO A 498 -14.43 -5.48 26.32
CA PRO A 498 -15.43 -4.42 26.15
C PRO A 498 -16.70 -4.83 25.37
N TYR A 499 -16.63 -5.94 24.63
CA TYR A 499 -17.68 -6.44 23.72
C TYR A 499 -18.34 -7.72 24.23
N LYS A 500 -18.12 -8.07 25.50
CA LYS A 500 -18.68 -9.25 26.13
C LYS A 500 -20.20 -9.20 26.13
N LEU A 501 -20.82 -10.29 25.68
CA LEU A 501 -22.26 -10.45 25.73
C LEU A 501 -22.66 -10.92 27.12
N GLN A 502 -23.77 -10.40 27.64
CA GLN A 502 -24.38 -10.99 28.83
C GLN A 502 -24.74 -12.44 28.55
N ALA A 503 -24.58 -13.32 29.55
CA ALA A 503 -24.96 -14.71 29.42
C ALA A 503 -26.41 -14.77 28.90
N PRO A 504 -26.73 -15.64 27.92
CA PRO A 504 -28.11 -15.78 27.49
C PRO A 504 -28.92 -16.13 28.73
N SER A 505 -29.83 -15.24 29.14
CA SER A 505 -30.86 -15.57 30.11
C SER A 505 -31.52 -16.84 29.58
N GLN A 506 -31.53 -17.88 30.42
CA GLN A 506 -32.22 -19.13 30.12
C GLN A 506 -33.60 -18.77 29.57
N ILE A 507 -33.80 -19.00 28.27
CA ILE A 507 -35.11 -18.92 27.66
C ILE A 507 -35.90 -20.02 28.36
N LYS A 508 -36.70 -19.64 29.35
CA LYS A 508 -37.72 -20.51 29.93
C LYS A 508 -38.68 -20.80 28.79
N TYR A 509 -38.55 -21.99 28.20
CA TYR A 509 -39.67 -22.60 27.53
C TYR A 509 -40.69 -22.90 28.64
N GLU A 510 -41.71 -22.06 28.76
CA GLU A 510 -42.93 -22.46 29.46
C GLU A 510 -43.58 -23.58 28.62
N ALA A 511 -43.93 -24.65 29.35
CA ALA A 511 -44.32 -25.96 28.84
C ALA A 511 -45.67 -25.98 28.12
#